data_AF-A0A2V8P139-F1
#
_entry.id   AF-A0A2V8P139-F1
#
_cell.length_a   1.000
_cell.length_b   1.000
_cell.length_c   1.000
_cell.angle_alpha   90.00
_cell.angle_beta   90.00
_cell.angle_gamma   90.00
#
_symmetry.space_group_name_H-M   'P 1'
#
loop_
_entity.id
_entity.type
_entity.pdbx_description
1 polymer ?
#
loop_
_entity_poly.entity_id
_entity_poly.type
_entity_poly.pdbx_seq_one_letter_code
_entity_poly.pdbx_strand_id
1 'polypeptide(L)'
;MRTSDREELLQFYRDELSYLRRMGREFKSQYAKLASRLEISDNECSDPHVERLIQSFAFLTARLQLNLRDEFPEITTALLGTLYPQLINPIPAMGIARFQLDPAHGKTTTGNLIPRATPLFYDTPQKLTCRFRTCYPVTMWPIEVTAAGLEDPGQINFLSTETNVAAVLRLELQCQQGTFKELELKSLRFFLNGDSITVNTLYELLFTRLRKIALRPEDTGKPKYLPLDSIKPVGFSAQEEVLPYPPNAHPAYRLLQEYFSFPAKYHFFDLQNLREHGTGKKLEIFFLFDQVPSRNPAISPETFSLGCTPVINLFHKTTEPIRLDHKSFEYPLIPDKRRESTTEIHSILSVSASADPLKSAERLEPFYSYNHYMDGSKHRAFWHATRRNSNRKEVSGTEMFLSFLDLNFRPTDPPVQTVYAHTLCTNRELTIMMPENAKLQLEEKLLEYDITLLGRPSLPHPPLLGGPTVWRLISQLSLNHLSLSEGSDSLNALREILGLYSVTNSFFGLYTAVNSFTQLTIKKVAQPEAIWKQWEPKAGDEALKNVLSGGNWKQWDPMAGEKIIL
;
A
#
# COMPACT_ATOMS: atom_id res chain seq x y z
N MET A 1 20.44 6.99 -20.97
CA MET A 1 20.95 5.69 -20.50
C MET A 1 21.47 5.85 -19.09
N ARG A 2 20.91 5.09 -18.16
CA ARG A 2 21.43 4.96 -16.80
C ARG A 2 22.81 4.29 -16.86
N THR A 3 23.60 4.39 -15.80
CA THR A 3 24.93 3.73 -15.71
C THR A 3 24.81 2.21 -15.84
N SER A 4 23.77 1.61 -15.25
CA SER A 4 23.43 0.19 -15.38
C SER A 4 23.24 -0.25 -16.84
N ASP A 5 22.41 0.49 -17.60
CA ASP A 5 22.13 0.18 -19.01
C ASP A 5 23.39 0.20 -19.88
N ARG A 6 24.39 1.03 -19.52
CA ARG A 6 25.66 1.13 -20.25
C ARG A 6 26.55 -0.09 -20.00
N GLU A 7 26.55 -0.62 -18.79
CA GLU A 7 27.29 -1.83 -18.43
C GLU A 7 26.65 -3.07 -19.08
N GLU A 8 25.32 -3.15 -19.09
CA GLU A 8 24.59 -4.22 -19.78
C GLU A 8 24.79 -4.18 -21.30
N LEU A 9 24.68 -2.99 -21.92
CA LEU A 9 24.94 -2.85 -23.36
C LEU A 9 26.38 -3.27 -23.72
N LEU A 10 27.36 -2.94 -22.87
CA LEU A 10 28.75 -3.37 -23.06
C LEU A 10 28.88 -4.89 -22.99
N GLN A 11 28.15 -5.54 -22.08
CA GLN A 11 28.14 -7.00 -21.98
C GLN A 11 27.53 -7.65 -23.23
N PHE A 12 26.35 -7.21 -23.67
CA PHE A 12 25.72 -7.68 -24.91
C PHE A 12 26.61 -7.45 -26.14
N TYR A 13 27.27 -6.29 -26.21
CA TYR A 13 28.22 -5.99 -27.28
C TYR A 13 29.41 -6.96 -27.29
N ARG A 14 29.99 -7.28 -26.13
CA ARG A 14 31.10 -8.23 -26.00
C ARG A 14 30.67 -9.66 -26.36
N ASP A 15 29.48 -10.05 -25.93
CA ASP A 15 28.92 -11.37 -26.21
C ASP A 15 28.65 -11.53 -27.72
N GLU A 16 28.05 -10.52 -28.35
CA GLU A 16 27.79 -10.51 -29.79
C GLU A 16 29.08 -10.48 -30.62
N LEU A 17 30.08 -9.69 -30.21
CA LEU A 17 31.39 -9.67 -30.86
C LEU A 17 32.09 -11.04 -30.77
N SER A 18 31.98 -11.69 -29.61
CA SER A 18 32.52 -13.04 -29.39
C SER A 18 31.78 -14.09 -30.24
N TYR A 19 30.46 -13.96 -30.35
CA TYR A 19 29.62 -14.78 -31.21
C TYR A 19 30.02 -14.65 -32.69
N LEU A 20 30.13 -13.43 -33.21
CA LEU A 20 30.53 -13.17 -34.60
C LEU A 20 31.93 -13.70 -34.90
N ARG A 21 32.88 -13.58 -33.97
CA ARG A 21 34.23 -14.14 -34.10
C ARG A 21 34.21 -15.67 -34.12
N ARG A 22 33.39 -16.30 -33.27
CA ARG A 22 33.20 -17.76 -33.32
C ARG A 22 32.61 -18.20 -34.65
N MET A 23 31.56 -17.54 -35.13
CA MET A 23 30.95 -17.81 -36.44
C MET A 23 31.94 -17.59 -37.60
N GLY A 24 32.81 -16.58 -37.51
CA GLY A 24 33.87 -16.35 -38.49
C GLY A 24 34.88 -17.50 -38.57
N ARG A 25 35.27 -18.08 -37.43
CA ARG A 25 36.14 -19.26 -37.37
C ARG A 25 35.49 -20.50 -37.97
N GLU A 26 34.21 -20.74 -37.66
CA GLU A 26 33.43 -21.83 -38.23
C GLU A 26 33.24 -21.66 -39.74
N PHE A 27 33.00 -20.44 -40.22
CA PHE A 27 32.91 -20.15 -41.64
C PHE A 27 34.23 -20.40 -42.37
N LYS A 28 35.36 -20.01 -41.77
CA LYS A 28 36.70 -20.26 -42.32
C LYS A 28 37.02 -21.74 -42.42
N SER A 29 36.66 -22.55 -41.42
CA SER A 29 36.90 -23.99 -41.45
C SER A 29 36.10 -24.69 -42.56
N GLN A 30 34.88 -24.21 -42.84
CA GLN A 30 34.02 -24.76 -43.89
C GLN A 30 34.37 -24.22 -45.30
N TYR A 31 34.78 -22.96 -45.42
CA TYR A 31 34.96 -22.26 -46.70
C TYR A 31 36.30 -21.51 -46.79
N ALA A 32 37.40 -22.23 -46.63
CA ALA A 32 38.76 -21.67 -46.58
C ALA A 32 39.10 -20.73 -47.76
N LYS A 33 38.71 -21.07 -49.00
CA LYS A 33 38.98 -20.25 -50.20
C LYS A 33 38.22 -18.93 -50.24
N LEU A 34 37.06 -18.84 -49.60
CA LEU A 34 36.26 -17.61 -49.52
C LEU A 34 36.72 -16.76 -48.34
N ALA A 35 36.97 -17.38 -47.19
CA ALA A 35 37.50 -16.71 -46.01
C ALA A 35 38.88 -16.08 -46.24
N SER A 36 39.73 -16.69 -47.07
CA SER A 36 41.03 -16.12 -47.45
C SER A 36 40.93 -14.85 -48.30
N ARG A 37 39.83 -14.67 -49.05
CA ARG A 37 39.57 -13.44 -49.82
C ARG A 37 39.01 -12.30 -48.96
N LEU A 38 38.44 -12.65 -47.82
CA LEU A 38 37.87 -11.72 -46.84
C LEU A 38 38.83 -11.42 -45.68
N GLU A 39 40.05 -11.96 -45.75
CA GLU A 39 41.11 -11.83 -44.75
C GLU A 39 40.67 -12.06 -43.28
N ILE A 40 39.77 -13.03 -43.08
CA ILE A 40 39.25 -13.36 -41.75
C ILE A 40 40.30 -14.21 -41.00
N SER A 41 41.00 -13.60 -40.03
CA SER A 41 41.93 -14.31 -39.14
C SER A 41 41.22 -14.88 -37.90
N ASP A 42 41.90 -15.71 -37.10
CA ASP A 42 41.26 -16.48 -36.03
C ASP A 42 40.77 -15.62 -34.84
N ASN A 43 41.26 -14.39 -34.69
CA ASN A 43 40.86 -13.48 -33.60
C ASN A 43 40.44 -12.07 -34.05
N GLU A 44 41.00 -11.54 -35.15
CA GLU A 44 40.72 -10.18 -35.65
C GLU A 44 40.71 -10.17 -37.19
N CYS A 45 39.86 -9.38 -37.83
CA CYS A 45 39.98 -9.17 -39.27
C CYS A 45 41.17 -8.25 -39.54
N SER A 46 42.06 -8.62 -40.48
CA SER A 46 43.22 -7.77 -40.83
C SER A 46 42.83 -6.50 -41.55
N ASP A 47 41.65 -6.48 -42.19
CA ASP A 47 41.06 -5.28 -42.79
C ASP A 47 40.37 -4.42 -41.71
N PRO A 48 40.90 -3.21 -41.42
CA PRO A 48 40.30 -2.32 -40.41
C PRO A 48 38.88 -1.88 -40.74
N HIS A 49 38.47 -1.83 -42.01
CA HIS A 49 37.11 -1.47 -42.41
C HIS A 49 36.12 -2.61 -42.15
N VAL A 50 36.52 -3.85 -42.41
CA VAL A 50 35.71 -5.04 -42.12
C VAL A 50 35.58 -5.25 -40.61
N GLU A 51 36.66 -5.08 -39.84
CA GLU A 51 36.61 -5.14 -38.38
C GLU A 51 35.68 -4.06 -37.80
N ARG A 52 35.75 -2.82 -38.32
CA ARG A 52 34.80 -1.76 -37.93
C ARG A 52 33.36 -2.08 -38.29
N LEU A 53 33.12 -2.77 -39.40
CA LEU A 53 31.78 -3.21 -39.80
C LEU A 53 31.25 -4.28 -38.86
N ILE A 54 32.08 -5.27 -38.49
CA ILE A 54 31.73 -6.32 -37.51
C ILE A 54 31.42 -5.69 -36.15
N GLN A 55 32.25 -4.74 -35.69
CA GLN A 55 32.01 -3.99 -34.46
C GLN A 55 30.71 -3.16 -34.52
N SER A 56 30.46 -2.49 -35.65
CA SER A 56 29.22 -1.72 -35.84
C SER A 56 27.98 -2.63 -35.85
N PHE A 57 28.07 -3.79 -36.49
CA PHE A 57 26.99 -4.79 -36.52
C PHE A 57 26.75 -5.38 -35.13
N ALA A 58 27.81 -5.77 -34.41
CA ALA A 58 27.71 -6.24 -33.02
C ALA A 58 27.05 -5.19 -32.13
N PHE A 59 27.38 -3.91 -32.30
CA PHE A 59 26.76 -2.83 -31.54
C PHE A 59 25.26 -2.66 -31.84
N LEU A 60 24.86 -2.72 -33.12
CA LEU A 60 23.46 -2.65 -33.52
C LEU A 60 22.66 -3.85 -33.01
N THR A 61 23.20 -5.05 -33.15
CA THR A 61 22.55 -6.29 -32.68
C THR A 61 22.49 -6.34 -31.16
N ALA A 62 23.53 -5.91 -30.45
CA ALA A 62 23.51 -5.78 -29.00
C ALA A 62 22.41 -4.82 -28.51
N ARG A 63 22.21 -3.69 -29.20
CA ARG A 63 21.08 -2.79 -28.91
C ARG A 63 19.73 -3.45 -29.16
N LEU A 64 19.58 -4.21 -30.25
CA LEU A 64 18.35 -4.95 -30.52
C LEU A 64 18.06 -6.02 -29.46
N GLN A 65 19.06 -6.80 -29.06
CA GLN A 65 18.93 -7.80 -28.01
C GLN A 65 18.60 -7.19 -26.64
N LEU A 66 19.26 -6.07 -26.30
CA LEU A 66 18.96 -5.33 -25.09
C LEU A 66 17.51 -4.82 -25.12
N ASN A 67 17.08 -4.20 -26.22
CA ASN A 67 15.69 -3.74 -26.37
C ASN A 67 14.68 -4.89 -26.26
N LEU A 68 14.92 -6.02 -26.93
CA LEU A 68 14.04 -7.19 -26.85
C LEU A 68 13.95 -7.75 -25.42
N ARG A 69 15.06 -7.72 -24.67
CA ARG A 69 15.08 -8.13 -23.27
C ARG A 69 14.29 -7.15 -22.39
N ASP A 70 14.42 -5.87 -22.65
CA ASP A 70 13.70 -4.80 -21.93
C ASP A 70 12.19 -4.79 -22.23
N GLU A 71 11.75 -5.36 -23.35
CA GLU A 71 10.33 -5.49 -23.73
C GLU A 71 9.59 -6.61 -22.97
N PHE A 72 10.26 -7.66 -22.46
CA PHE A 72 9.59 -8.74 -21.71
C PHE A 72 8.83 -8.26 -20.44
N PRO A 73 9.38 -7.35 -19.62
CA PRO A 73 8.65 -6.67 -18.57
C PRO A 73 7.36 -5.97 -19.03
N GLU A 74 7.27 -5.47 -20.26
CA GLU A 74 6.07 -4.79 -20.77
C GLU A 74 4.90 -5.77 -20.94
N ILE A 75 5.17 -7.00 -21.40
CA ILE A 75 4.13 -8.04 -21.55
C ILE A 75 3.55 -8.43 -20.18
N THR A 76 4.44 -8.65 -19.21
CA THR A 76 4.07 -9.09 -17.86
C THR A 76 3.33 -7.99 -17.09
N THR A 77 3.78 -6.75 -17.20
CA THR A 77 3.08 -5.59 -16.61
C THR A 77 1.75 -5.30 -17.30
N ALA A 78 1.61 -5.50 -18.61
CA ALA A 78 0.31 -5.37 -19.30
C ALA A 78 -0.72 -6.41 -18.81
N LEU A 79 -0.28 -7.67 -18.63
CA LEU A 79 -1.13 -8.72 -18.05
C LEU A 79 -1.55 -8.37 -16.61
N LEU A 80 -0.60 -7.96 -15.77
CA LEU A 80 -0.90 -7.53 -14.40
C LEU A 80 -1.79 -6.29 -14.36
N GLY A 81 -1.62 -5.35 -15.28
CA GLY A 81 -2.47 -4.15 -15.37
C GLY A 81 -3.94 -4.48 -15.64
N THR A 82 -4.19 -5.62 -16.29
CA THR A 82 -5.54 -6.11 -16.55
C THR A 82 -6.10 -6.89 -15.36
N LEU A 83 -5.31 -7.81 -14.80
CA LEU A 83 -5.77 -8.74 -13.78
C LEU A 83 -5.69 -8.17 -12.34
N TYR A 84 -4.59 -7.50 -12.02
CA TYR A 84 -4.24 -6.99 -10.69
C TYR A 84 -3.58 -5.59 -10.77
N PRO A 85 -4.26 -4.57 -11.29
CA PRO A 85 -3.71 -3.22 -11.49
C PRO A 85 -3.09 -2.61 -10.23
N GLN A 86 -3.62 -2.94 -9.05
CA GLN A 86 -3.14 -2.48 -7.75
C GLN A 86 -1.71 -2.89 -7.40
N LEU A 87 -1.14 -3.90 -8.08
CA LEU A 87 0.24 -4.37 -7.85
C LEU A 87 1.27 -3.60 -8.68
N ILE A 88 0.82 -2.89 -9.72
CA ILE A 88 1.67 -2.12 -10.65
C ILE A 88 1.37 -0.61 -10.61
N ASN A 89 0.50 -0.18 -9.70
CA ASN A 89 0.24 1.22 -9.41
C ASN A 89 1.20 1.71 -8.30
N PRO A 90 1.59 3.00 -8.32
CA PRO A 90 2.34 3.59 -7.21
C PRO A 90 1.53 3.49 -5.92
N ILE A 91 2.17 3.23 -4.79
CA ILE A 91 1.51 3.28 -3.48
C ILE A 91 1.56 4.73 -3.01
N PRO A 92 0.40 5.41 -2.88
CA PRO A 92 0.38 6.82 -2.48
C PRO A 92 0.79 6.98 -1.01
N ALA A 93 1.24 8.18 -0.67
CA ALA A 93 1.45 8.53 0.73
C ALA A 93 0.12 8.49 1.50
N MET A 94 0.15 7.95 2.71
CA MET A 94 -1.00 7.80 3.60
C MET A 94 -0.66 8.39 4.96
N GLY A 95 -1.65 8.90 5.70
CA GLY A 95 -1.45 9.42 7.05
C GLY A 95 -2.70 9.26 7.88
N ILE A 96 -2.63 9.62 9.15
CA ILE A 96 -3.81 9.75 10.01
C ILE A 96 -4.07 11.24 10.21
N ALA A 97 -5.27 11.70 9.86
CA ALA A 97 -5.70 13.07 10.14
C ALA A 97 -6.60 13.07 11.37
N ARG A 98 -6.35 14.02 12.27
CA ARG A 98 -7.20 14.33 13.43
C ARG A 98 -7.99 15.59 13.15
N PHE A 99 -9.30 15.49 13.24
CA PHE A 99 -10.22 16.60 13.19
C PHE A 99 -10.53 17.05 14.61
N GLN A 100 -10.41 18.35 14.87
CA GLN A 100 -10.81 18.95 16.15
C GLN A 100 -11.85 20.03 15.86
N LEU A 101 -12.97 19.94 16.55
CA LEU A 101 -14.02 20.96 16.49
C LEU A 101 -13.60 22.11 17.40
N ASP A 102 -13.73 23.35 16.94
CA ASP A 102 -13.60 24.51 17.82
C ASP A 102 -14.73 24.47 18.86
N PRO A 103 -14.40 24.48 20.17
CA PRO A 103 -15.41 24.51 21.23
C PRO A 103 -16.43 25.64 21.06
N ALA A 104 -16.07 26.78 20.48
CA ALA A 104 -17.00 27.89 20.31
C ALA A 104 -18.17 27.58 19.34
N HIS A 105 -18.01 26.61 18.44
CA HIS A 105 -18.89 26.38 17.30
C HIS A 105 -19.70 25.06 17.37
N GLY A 106 -19.70 24.37 18.52
CA GLY A 106 -20.04 22.94 18.58
C GLY A 106 -21.10 22.47 19.58
N LYS A 107 -22.34 22.99 19.55
CA LYS A 107 -23.47 22.33 20.23
C LYS A 107 -24.14 21.30 19.31
N THR A 108 -23.46 20.19 19.04
CA THR A 108 -24.02 19.13 18.19
C THR A 108 -24.39 17.91 19.04
N THR A 109 -25.68 17.74 19.32
CA THR A 109 -26.24 16.60 20.07
C THR A 109 -26.36 15.33 19.22
N THR A 110 -26.44 15.46 17.89
CA THR A 110 -26.61 14.35 16.94
C THR A 110 -25.30 13.84 16.33
N GLY A 111 -24.16 14.43 16.69
CA GLY A 111 -22.87 14.22 16.04
C GLY A 111 -22.80 14.84 14.63
N ASN A 112 -21.61 15.26 14.19
CA ASN A 112 -21.41 15.73 12.81
C ASN A 112 -20.60 14.71 12.00
N LEU A 113 -21.19 14.20 10.93
CA LEU A 113 -20.56 13.21 10.05
C LEU A 113 -19.69 13.90 8.99
N ILE A 114 -18.39 13.62 9.01
CA ILE A 114 -17.49 13.89 7.90
C ILE A 114 -17.47 12.63 7.01
N PRO A 115 -17.93 12.73 5.76
CA PRO A 115 -17.96 11.59 4.85
C PRO A 115 -16.57 11.07 4.50
N ARG A 116 -16.53 9.80 4.07
CA ARG A 116 -15.39 9.25 3.34
C ARG A 116 -15.17 10.05 2.04
N ALA A 117 -13.93 10.07 1.57
CA ALA A 117 -13.49 10.74 0.34
C ALA A 117 -13.66 12.27 0.38
N THR A 118 -13.76 12.86 1.57
CA THR A 118 -13.76 14.31 1.76
C THR A 118 -12.37 14.87 1.36
N PRO A 119 -12.30 15.83 0.42
CA PRO A 119 -11.04 16.36 -0.09
C PRO A 119 -10.37 17.30 0.93
N LEU A 120 -9.07 17.11 1.08
CA LEU A 120 -8.19 17.86 1.98
C LEU A 120 -6.98 18.35 1.20
N PHE A 121 -6.37 19.45 1.61
CA PHE A 121 -5.12 19.90 1.03
C PHE A 121 -4.16 20.52 2.04
N TYR A 122 -2.90 20.61 1.65
CA TYR A 122 -1.83 21.29 2.35
C TYR A 122 -1.00 22.07 1.33
N ASP A 123 -0.83 23.37 1.55
CA ASP A 123 0.08 24.18 0.76
C ASP A 123 1.45 24.23 1.43
N THR A 124 2.48 23.84 0.68
CA THR A 124 3.87 23.94 1.13
C THR A 124 4.31 25.41 1.18
N PRO A 125 5.41 25.73 1.90
CA PRO A 125 5.99 27.07 1.88
C PRO A 125 6.33 27.59 0.47
N GLN A 126 6.60 26.69 -0.48
CA GLN A 126 6.86 27.00 -1.88
C GLN A 126 5.57 27.18 -2.72
N LYS A 127 4.40 27.26 -2.08
CA LYS A 127 3.08 27.38 -2.72
C LYS A 127 2.71 26.20 -3.64
N LEU A 128 3.20 25.00 -3.31
CA LEU A 128 2.80 23.77 -3.98
C LEU A 128 1.72 23.07 -3.13
N THR A 129 0.67 22.59 -3.78
CA THR A 129 -0.47 21.97 -3.08
C THR A 129 -0.35 20.44 -3.08
N CYS A 130 -0.23 19.84 -1.89
CA CYS A 130 -0.49 18.42 -1.65
C CYS A 130 -1.98 18.20 -1.41
N ARG A 131 -2.58 17.17 -2.01
CA ARG A 131 -4.00 16.84 -1.85
C ARG A 131 -4.19 15.47 -1.21
N PHE A 132 -5.07 15.39 -0.23
CA PHE A 132 -5.46 14.16 0.43
C PHE A 132 -6.97 13.98 0.35
N ARG A 133 -7.45 12.80 0.70
CA ARG A 133 -8.87 12.55 0.96
C ARG A 133 -9.05 11.63 2.14
N THR A 134 -10.14 11.78 2.89
CA THR A 134 -10.49 10.88 4.00
C THR A 134 -10.79 9.47 3.49
N CYS A 135 -10.35 8.45 4.24
CA CYS A 135 -10.62 7.05 3.88
C CYS A 135 -11.80 6.48 4.65
N TYR A 136 -11.98 6.86 5.92
CA TYR A 136 -13.10 6.40 6.74
C TYR A 136 -14.09 7.56 6.94
N PRO A 137 -15.39 7.26 7.09
CA PRO A 137 -16.31 8.24 7.67
C PRO A 137 -15.95 8.46 9.14
N VAL A 138 -16.00 9.71 9.61
CA VAL A 138 -15.76 10.04 11.02
C VAL A 138 -16.91 10.90 11.55
N THR A 139 -17.47 10.49 12.68
CA THR A 139 -18.51 11.27 13.37
C THR A 139 -17.86 12.05 14.51
N MET A 140 -17.98 13.36 14.44
CA MET A 140 -17.43 14.30 15.42
C MET A 140 -18.39 14.49 16.58
N TRP A 141 -17.86 14.31 17.79
CA TRP A 141 -18.54 14.50 19.05
C TRP A 141 -17.79 15.55 19.89
N PRO A 142 -18.48 16.35 20.72
CA PRO A 142 -17.85 17.31 21.63
C PRO A 142 -17.29 16.60 22.88
N ILE A 143 -16.52 15.52 22.67
CA ILE A 143 -15.96 14.65 23.70
C ILE A 143 -14.45 14.68 23.58
N GLU A 144 -13.77 14.77 24.71
CA GLU A 144 -12.32 14.66 24.83
C GLU A 144 -11.93 13.57 25.82
N VAL A 145 -10.73 13.01 25.64
CA VAL A 145 -10.11 12.10 26.61
C VAL A 145 -9.25 12.94 27.54
N THR A 146 -9.57 12.94 28.84
CA THR A 146 -8.87 13.76 29.85
C THR A 146 -7.85 12.96 30.65
N ALA A 147 -8.07 11.66 30.82
CA ALA A 147 -7.15 10.76 31.49
C ALA A 147 -7.11 9.40 30.78
N ALA A 148 -5.94 8.78 30.73
CA ALA A 148 -5.78 7.39 30.32
C ALA A 148 -4.59 6.78 31.07
N GLY A 149 -4.73 5.55 31.56
CA GLY A 149 -3.67 4.88 32.28
C GLY A 149 -3.97 3.42 32.63
N LEU A 150 -2.92 2.65 32.88
CA LEU A 150 -3.03 1.33 33.49
C LEU A 150 -3.01 1.47 35.01
N GLU A 151 -4.00 0.89 35.66
CA GLU A 151 -4.16 0.87 37.10
C GLU A 151 -4.17 -0.58 37.61
N ASP A 152 -3.74 -0.75 38.86
CA ASP A 152 -3.86 -2.03 39.56
C ASP A 152 -5.34 -2.24 39.96
N PRO A 153 -5.91 -3.45 39.76
CA PRO A 153 -7.29 -3.74 40.14
C PRO A 153 -7.61 -3.39 41.60
N GLY A 154 -6.64 -3.52 42.52
CA GLY A 154 -6.78 -3.21 43.94
C GLY A 154 -6.98 -1.72 44.24
N GLN A 155 -6.66 -0.82 43.30
CA GLN A 155 -6.90 0.62 43.43
C GLN A 155 -8.34 1.01 43.08
N ILE A 156 -9.14 0.08 42.52
CA ILE A 156 -10.47 0.35 42.01
C ILE A 156 -11.52 -0.28 42.93
N ASN A 157 -12.18 0.54 43.76
CA ASN A 157 -13.08 0.11 44.83
C ASN A 157 -14.15 -0.93 44.42
N PHE A 158 -14.73 -0.80 43.23
CA PHE A 158 -15.81 -1.69 42.77
C PHE A 158 -15.31 -3.03 42.19
N LEU A 159 -13.99 -3.19 42.03
CA LEU A 159 -13.35 -4.43 41.57
C LEU A 159 -12.80 -5.28 42.71
N SER A 160 -13.00 -4.85 43.96
CA SER A 160 -12.51 -5.55 45.17
C SER A 160 -12.96 -7.02 45.29
N THR A 161 -14.04 -7.41 44.61
CA THR A 161 -14.56 -8.78 44.57
C THR A 161 -14.19 -9.59 43.32
N GLU A 162 -13.51 -8.97 42.34
CA GLU A 162 -13.18 -9.58 41.06
C GLU A 162 -11.78 -10.21 41.09
N THR A 163 -11.69 -11.53 41.27
CA THR A 163 -10.40 -12.25 41.39
C THR A 163 -9.72 -12.57 40.06
N ASN A 164 -10.42 -12.40 38.93
CA ASN A 164 -9.95 -12.81 37.60
C ASN A 164 -9.43 -11.64 36.75
N VAL A 165 -9.07 -10.53 37.39
CA VAL A 165 -8.59 -9.31 36.73
C VAL A 165 -7.17 -9.04 37.20
N ALA A 166 -6.23 -8.97 36.27
CA ALA A 166 -4.82 -8.75 36.57
C ALA A 166 -4.37 -7.31 36.29
N ALA A 167 -5.01 -6.63 35.32
CA ALA A 167 -4.71 -5.25 34.98
C ALA A 167 -5.97 -4.53 34.50
N VAL A 168 -6.03 -3.21 34.71
CA VAL A 168 -7.15 -2.39 34.25
C VAL A 168 -6.65 -1.19 33.47
N LEU A 169 -7.15 -0.99 32.25
CA LEU A 169 -6.98 0.26 31.53
C LEU A 169 -8.17 1.17 31.83
N ARG A 170 -7.91 2.31 32.47
CA ARG A 170 -8.91 3.34 32.74
C ARG A 170 -8.78 4.47 31.73
N LEU A 171 -9.90 4.86 31.13
CA LEU A 171 -10.06 6.08 30.33
C LEU A 171 -11.08 6.99 31.01
N GLU A 172 -10.80 8.29 31.06
CA GLU A 172 -11.76 9.32 31.46
C GLU A 172 -12.14 10.14 30.23
N LEU A 173 -13.44 10.18 29.94
CA LEU A 173 -14.02 11.01 28.89
C LEU A 173 -14.75 12.19 29.51
N GLN A 174 -14.63 13.35 28.88
CA GLN A 174 -15.33 14.57 29.28
C GLN A 174 -16.06 15.19 28.09
N CYS A 175 -17.31 15.58 28.29
CA CYS A 175 -18.03 16.42 27.33
C CYS A 175 -17.53 17.88 27.45
N GLN A 176 -17.05 18.44 26.34
CA GLN A 176 -16.65 19.85 26.26
C GLN A 176 -17.86 20.78 26.37
N GLN A 177 -19.02 20.34 25.87
CA GLN A 177 -20.31 21.03 25.98
C GLN A 177 -21.44 20.05 26.25
N GLY A 178 -22.42 20.48 27.06
CA GLY A 178 -23.58 19.66 27.40
C GLY A 178 -23.24 18.51 28.37
N THR A 179 -24.03 17.44 28.28
CA THR A 179 -23.86 16.20 29.05
C THR A 179 -23.91 15.00 28.13
N PHE A 180 -23.36 13.85 28.54
CA PHE A 180 -23.44 12.63 27.74
C PHE A 180 -24.89 12.17 27.49
N LYS A 181 -25.83 12.57 28.35
CA LYS A 181 -27.27 12.25 28.22
C LYS A 181 -27.91 12.91 26.99
N GLU A 182 -27.41 14.08 26.61
CA GLU A 182 -27.92 14.86 25.47
C GLU A 182 -27.39 14.33 24.13
N LEU A 183 -26.30 13.58 24.16
CA LEU A 183 -25.65 13.05 22.96
C LEU A 183 -26.35 11.77 22.49
N GLU A 184 -26.63 11.66 21.19
CA GLU A 184 -27.10 10.42 20.57
C GLU A 184 -25.96 9.43 20.32
N LEU A 185 -25.06 9.28 21.30
CA LEU A 185 -23.81 8.54 21.19
C LEU A 185 -24.06 7.02 21.18
N LYS A 186 -24.13 6.43 19.99
CA LYS A 186 -24.25 4.98 19.83
C LYS A 186 -22.91 4.26 19.92
N SER A 187 -21.89 4.84 19.29
CA SER A 187 -20.54 4.31 19.21
C SER A 187 -19.52 5.44 19.20
N LEU A 188 -18.36 5.20 19.78
CA LEU A 188 -17.23 6.12 19.76
C LEU A 188 -16.01 5.40 19.19
N ARG A 189 -15.39 6.02 18.18
CA ARG A 189 -14.20 5.50 17.50
C ARG A 189 -12.95 6.10 18.10
N PHE A 190 -12.03 5.24 18.52
CA PHE A 190 -10.72 5.61 19.06
C PHE A 190 -9.62 5.22 18.08
N PHE A 191 -8.62 6.09 17.97
CA PHE A 191 -7.34 5.79 17.34
C PHE A 191 -6.27 5.64 18.43
N LEU A 192 -5.55 4.52 18.41
CA LEU A 192 -4.39 4.29 19.28
C LEU A 192 -3.18 5.03 18.69
N ASN A 193 -2.84 6.16 19.30
CA ASN A 193 -1.75 7.02 18.87
C ASN A 193 -0.53 6.85 19.79
N GLY A 194 0.64 6.54 19.25
CA GLY A 194 1.84 6.37 20.07
C GLY A 194 2.92 5.60 19.35
N ASP A 195 3.98 5.26 20.08
CA ASP A 195 5.03 4.40 19.56
C ASP A 195 4.51 2.97 19.32
N SER A 196 5.20 2.24 18.43
CA SER A 196 4.78 0.90 18.03
C SER A 196 4.70 -0.10 19.18
N ILE A 197 5.51 0.04 20.24
CA ILE A 197 5.48 -0.89 21.38
C ILE A 197 4.19 -0.65 22.17
N THR A 198 3.91 0.61 22.52
CA THR A 198 2.70 1.01 23.24
C THR A 198 1.45 0.60 22.49
N VAL A 199 1.34 0.97 21.21
CA VAL A 199 0.14 0.72 20.40
C VAL A 199 -0.09 -0.78 20.19
N ASN A 200 0.94 -1.56 19.83
CA ASN A 200 0.77 -2.99 19.61
C ASN A 200 0.43 -3.74 20.90
N THR A 201 1.04 -3.36 22.04
CA THR A 201 0.73 -3.96 23.34
C THR A 201 -0.72 -3.68 23.74
N LEU A 202 -1.19 -2.44 23.58
CA LEU A 202 -2.58 -2.07 23.86
C LEU A 202 -3.56 -2.79 22.94
N TYR A 203 -3.24 -2.86 21.65
CA TYR A 203 -4.08 -3.55 20.68
C TYR A 203 -4.21 -5.05 21.01
N GLU A 204 -3.10 -5.70 21.36
CA GLU A 204 -3.11 -7.09 21.82
C GLU A 204 -3.97 -7.26 23.08
N LEU A 205 -3.78 -6.41 24.11
CA LEU A 205 -4.57 -6.47 25.34
C LEU A 205 -6.08 -6.34 25.08
N LEU A 206 -6.48 -5.34 24.29
CA LEU A 206 -7.87 -5.02 23.98
C LEU A 206 -8.60 -6.18 23.27
N PHE A 207 -7.92 -6.88 22.37
CA PHE A 207 -8.57 -7.88 21.51
C PHE A 207 -8.29 -9.34 21.90
N THR A 208 -7.29 -9.61 22.75
CA THR A 208 -6.94 -10.99 23.14
C THR A 208 -7.09 -11.26 24.64
N ARG A 209 -6.96 -10.24 25.50
CA ARG A 209 -6.93 -10.38 26.97
C ARG A 209 -8.10 -9.73 27.70
N LEU A 210 -8.99 -9.06 26.97
CA LEU A 210 -10.16 -8.39 27.54
C LEU A 210 -11.18 -9.39 28.09
N ARG A 211 -11.59 -9.20 29.36
CA ARG A 211 -12.59 -10.03 30.05
C ARG A 211 -13.89 -9.31 30.32
N LYS A 212 -13.83 -8.03 30.68
CA LYS A 212 -15.01 -7.20 30.95
C LYS A 212 -14.74 -5.75 30.55
N ILE A 213 -15.80 -5.03 30.23
CA ILE A 213 -15.79 -3.58 30.05
C ILE A 213 -16.79 -3.00 31.06
N ALA A 214 -16.35 -2.03 31.86
CA ALA A 214 -17.21 -1.35 32.82
C ALA A 214 -17.23 0.16 32.55
N LEU A 215 -18.39 0.78 32.74
CA LEU A 215 -18.63 2.21 32.60
C LEU A 215 -19.04 2.78 33.95
N ARG A 216 -18.38 3.85 34.41
CA ARG A 216 -18.75 4.57 35.63
C ARG A 216 -19.19 6.00 35.26
N PRO A 217 -20.50 6.29 35.29
CA PRO A 217 -21.02 7.65 35.11
C PRO A 217 -20.77 8.48 36.38
N GLU A 218 -20.55 9.78 36.20
CA GLU A 218 -20.33 10.75 37.28
C GLU A 218 -21.45 10.74 38.34
N ASP A 219 -22.72 10.71 37.93
CA ASP A 219 -23.85 10.93 38.85
C ASP A 219 -24.21 9.71 39.70
N THR A 220 -24.07 8.50 39.16
CA THR A 220 -24.53 7.27 39.84
C THR A 220 -23.44 6.57 40.62
N GLY A 221 -22.16 6.77 40.28
CA GLY A 221 -20.99 6.12 40.89
C GLY A 221 -20.91 4.59 40.76
N LYS A 222 -22.02 3.91 40.44
CA LYS A 222 -22.10 2.46 40.23
C LYS A 222 -21.64 2.07 38.81
N PRO A 223 -20.77 1.06 38.67
CA PRO A 223 -20.33 0.58 37.37
C PRO A 223 -21.48 -0.13 36.64
N LYS A 224 -21.63 0.12 35.35
CA LYS A 224 -22.45 -0.65 34.42
C LYS A 224 -21.53 -1.44 33.50
N TYR A 225 -21.82 -2.72 33.27
CA TYR A 225 -20.99 -3.56 32.41
C TYR A 225 -21.52 -3.56 30.98
N LEU A 226 -20.62 -3.42 30.01
CA LEU A 226 -20.92 -3.62 28.60
C LEU A 226 -20.67 -5.08 28.19
N PRO A 227 -21.47 -5.62 27.25
CA PRO A 227 -21.15 -6.85 26.55
C PRO A 227 -19.75 -6.82 25.92
N LEU A 228 -19.05 -7.96 25.88
CA LEU A 228 -17.70 -8.06 25.32
C LEU A 228 -17.61 -7.73 23.82
N ASP A 229 -18.69 -7.97 23.07
CA ASP A 229 -18.82 -7.62 21.65
C ASP A 229 -19.03 -6.11 21.41
N SER A 230 -19.06 -5.30 22.48
CA SER A 230 -19.14 -3.84 22.38
C SER A 230 -17.85 -3.21 21.87
N ILE A 231 -16.70 -3.90 21.97
CA ILE A 231 -15.44 -3.45 21.32
C ILE A 231 -15.27 -4.14 19.97
N LYS A 232 -14.99 -3.38 18.92
CA LYS A 232 -14.75 -3.92 17.57
C LYS A 232 -13.49 -3.35 16.95
N PRO A 233 -12.63 -4.20 16.35
CA PRO A 233 -11.49 -3.71 15.58
C PRO A 233 -11.97 -3.04 14.29
N VAL A 234 -11.25 -2.02 13.86
CA VAL A 234 -11.58 -1.19 12.70
C VAL A 234 -10.45 -1.28 11.67
N GLY A 235 -10.80 -1.31 10.39
CA GLY A 235 -9.84 -1.39 9.28
C GLY A 235 -9.99 -2.61 8.37
N PHE A 236 -10.92 -3.52 8.69
CA PHE A 236 -11.10 -4.80 8.00
C PHE A 236 -12.32 -4.84 7.08
N SER A 237 -13.28 -3.93 7.27
CA SER A 237 -14.52 -3.92 6.46
C SER A 237 -14.31 -3.36 5.05
N ALA A 238 -15.29 -3.56 4.18
CA ALA A 238 -15.24 -3.04 2.81
C ALA A 238 -15.24 -1.50 2.75
N GLN A 239 -15.86 -0.84 3.72
CA GLN A 239 -15.97 0.61 3.84
C GLN A 239 -14.73 1.24 4.49
N GLU A 240 -13.82 0.42 5.01
CA GLU A 240 -12.58 0.83 5.68
C GLU A 240 -11.34 0.53 4.82
N GLU A 241 -11.51 0.62 3.50
CA GLU A 241 -10.41 0.53 2.55
C GLU A 241 -9.70 1.89 2.39
N VAL A 242 -8.38 1.84 2.30
CA VAL A 242 -7.50 3.00 2.12
C VAL A 242 -6.94 2.98 0.70
N LEU A 243 -6.44 1.83 0.24
CA LEU A 243 -5.91 1.67 -1.11
C LEU A 243 -7.05 1.36 -2.11
N PRO A 244 -7.06 2.01 -3.30
CA PRO A 244 -7.98 1.64 -4.37
C PRO A 244 -7.77 0.19 -4.79
N TYR A 245 -8.85 -0.58 -4.85
CA TYR A 245 -8.79 -1.99 -5.17
C TYR A 245 -9.86 -2.35 -6.22
N PRO A 246 -9.54 -3.17 -7.22
CA PRO A 246 -10.51 -3.49 -8.26
C PRO A 246 -11.59 -4.44 -7.71
N PRO A 247 -12.86 -4.27 -8.12
CA PRO A 247 -14.00 -4.97 -7.51
C PRO A 247 -14.02 -6.47 -7.80
N ASN A 248 -13.32 -6.92 -8.84
CA ASN A 248 -13.20 -8.32 -9.25
C ASN A 248 -12.05 -9.06 -8.57
N ALA A 249 -11.16 -8.37 -7.84
CA ALA A 249 -10.06 -9.02 -7.13
C ALA A 249 -10.46 -9.44 -5.71
N HIS A 250 -9.82 -10.48 -5.21
CA HIS A 250 -10.14 -11.03 -3.89
C HIS A 250 -9.71 -10.06 -2.76
N PRO A 251 -10.62 -9.69 -1.83
CA PRO A 251 -10.38 -8.63 -0.85
C PRO A 251 -9.26 -8.95 0.17
N ALA A 252 -8.96 -10.22 0.42
CA ALA A 252 -7.89 -10.60 1.34
C ALA A 252 -6.51 -10.05 0.93
N TYR A 253 -6.21 -9.99 -0.36
CA TYR A 253 -4.95 -9.45 -0.87
C TYR A 253 -4.84 -7.93 -0.65
N ARG A 254 -5.97 -7.22 -0.62
CA ARG A 254 -6.01 -5.80 -0.25
C ARG A 254 -5.57 -5.64 1.20
N LEU A 255 -6.12 -6.45 2.12
CA LEU A 255 -5.77 -6.37 3.54
C LEU A 255 -4.27 -6.61 3.78
N LEU A 256 -3.68 -7.59 3.09
CA LEU A 256 -2.24 -7.84 3.13
C LEU A 256 -1.45 -6.62 2.62
N GLN A 257 -1.81 -6.10 1.44
CA GLN A 257 -1.15 -4.93 0.87
C GLN A 257 -1.20 -3.73 1.83
N GLU A 258 -2.38 -3.44 2.39
CA GLU A 258 -2.57 -2.33 3.32
C GLU A 258 -1.84 -2.56 4.66
N TYR A 259 -1.74 -3.81 5.13
CA TYR A 259 -0.98 -4.15 6.34
C TYR A 259 0.50 -3.86 6.18
N PHE A 260 1.09 -4.22 5.05
CA PHE A 260 2.51 -3.95 4.81
C PHE A 260 2.81 -2.51 4.39
N SER A 261 1.84 -1.80 3.77
CA SER A 261 2.02 -0.41 3.33
C SER A 261 1.68 0.62 4.39
N PHE A 262 0.65 0.38 5.21
CA PHE A 262 0.16 1.37 6.18
C PHE A 262 -0.53 0.71 7.40
N PRO A 263 0.23 0.06 8.30
CA PRO A 263 -0.31 -0.64 9.47
C PRO A 263 -1.21 0.22 10.37
N ALA A 264 -0.93 1.53 10.47
CA ALA A 264 -1.65 2.46 11.32
C ALA A 264 -3.17 2.51 11.04
N LYS A 265 -3.62 2.11 9.85
CA LYS A 265 -5.05 2.02 9.54
C LYS A 265 -5.82 1.02 10.43
N TYR A 266 -5.12 0.05 11.01
CA TYR A 266 -5.68 -1.01 11.85
C TYR A 266 -5.64 -0.68 13.33
N HIS A 267 -5.00 0.43 13.74
CA HIS A 267 -4.90 0.84 15.14
C HIS A 267 -6.15 1.57 15.65
N PHE A 268 -7.31 1.25 15.07
CA PHE A 268 -8.59 1.84 15.42
C PHE A 268 -9.48 0.80 16.10
N PHE A 269 -10.32 1.24 17.02
CA PHE A 269 -11.38 0.43 17.57
C PHE A 269 -12.64 1.25 17.83
N ASP A 270 -13.79 0.61 17.69
CA ASP A 270 -15.09 1.19 18.03
C ASP A 270 -15.56 0.63 19.37
N LEU A 271 -15.98 1.51 20.28
CA LEU A 271 -16.72 1.16 21.49
C LEU A 271 -18.21 1.47 21.27
N GLN A 272 -19.03 0.43 21.25
CA GLN A 272 -20.47 0.47 20.99
C GLN A 272 -21.27 0.46 22.30
N ASN A 273 -22.60 0.58 22.21
CA ASN A 273 -23.55 0.48 23.32
C ASN A 273 -23.44 1.62 24.36
N LEU A 274 -23.01 2.81 23.95
CA LEU A 274 -22.77 3.94 24.86
C LEU A 274 -24.03 4.75 25.23
N ARG A 275 -25.11 4.65 24.46
CA ARG A 275 -26.28 5.56 24.53
C ARG A 275 -26.95 5.64 25.91
N GLU A 276 -27.04 4.52 26.62
CA GLU A 276 -27.79 4.42 27.89
C GLU A 276 -26.92 4.61 29.15
N HIS A 277 -25.64 4.95 28.95
CA HIS A 277 -24.62 4.80 29.98
C HIS A 277 -23.99 6.13 30.41
N GLY A 278 -24.24 7.25 29.72
CA GLY A 278 -23.75 8.56 30.15
C GLY A 278 -24.89 9.48 30.62
N THR A 279 -24.80 9.98 31.85
CA THR A 279 -25.78 10.93 32.42
C THR A 279 -25.17 12.29 32.72
N GLY A 280 -23.91 12.33 33.17
CA GLY A 280 -23.20 13.53 33.60
C GLY A 280 -22.29 14.14 32.51
N LYS A 281 -21.33 14.95 32.95
CA LYS A 281 -20.31 15.55 32.07
C LYS A 281 -19.10 14.64 31.88
N LYS A 282 -18.85 13.76 32.86
CA LYS A 282 -17.76 12.78 32.84
C LYS A 282 -18.27 11.35 32.72
N LEU A 283 -17.51 10.54 32.00
CA LEU A 283 -17.75 9.11 31.86
C LEU A 283 -16.40 8.39 31.92
N GLU A 284 -16.26 7.45 32.86
CA GLU A 284 -15.06 6.63 32.94
C GLU A 284 -15.31 5.25 32.35
N ILE A 285 -14.32 4.77 31.60
CA ILE A 285 -14.33 3.47 30.94
C ILE A 285 -13.20 2.64 31.53
N PHE A 286 -13.51 1.43 31.96
CA PHE A 286 -12.55 0.46 32.48
C PHE A 286 -12.55 -0.76 31.57
N PHE A 287 -11.39 -1.09 31.02
CA PHE A 287 -11.13 -2.35 30.31
C PHE A 287 -10.38 -3.28 31.25
N LEU A 288 -10.99 -4.41 31.59
CA LEU A 288 -10.47 -5.36 32.58
C LEU A 288 -9.80 -6.52 31.85
N PHE A 289 -8.52 -6.74 32.11
CA PHE A 289 -7.70 -7.77 31.47
C PHE A 289 -7.37 -8.90 32.42
N ASP A 290 -7.21 -10.12 31.89
CA ASP A 290 -6.76 -11.29 32.66
C ASP A 290 -5.24 -11.39 32.81
N GLN A 291 -4.49 -10.53 32.14
CA GLN A 291 -3.04 -10.54 32.12
C GLN A 291 -2.47 -9.12 32.21
N VAL A 292 -1.39 -8.98 32.98
CA VAL A 292 -0.57 -7.75 32.99
C VAL A 292 0.24 -7.70 31.68
N PRO A 293 0.34 -6.54 31.01
CA PRO A 293 1.13 -6.46 29.80
C PRO A 293 2.59 -6.83 30.05
N SER A 294 3.22 -7.54 29.12
CA SER A 294 4.61 -7.99 29.24
C SER A 294 5.61 -6.82 29.24
N ARG A 295 5.20 -5.66 28.76
CA ARG A 295 5.95 -4.39 28.81
C ARG A 295 5.04 -3.36 29.44
N ASN A 296 5.57 -2.39 30.17
CA ASN A 296 4.75 -1.32 30.73
C ASN A 296 4.63 -0.17 29.70
N PRO A 297 3.53 -0.06 28.94
CA PRO A 297 3.38 1.00 27.94
C PRO A 297 3.27 2.37 28.62
N ALA A 298 3.88 3.38 28.02
CA ALA A 298 3.70 4.76 28.45
C ALA A 298 2.35 5.27 27.92
N ILE A 299 1.31 5.21 28.74
CA ILE A 299 -0.05 5.61 28.37
C ILE A 299 -0.30 7.04 28.83
N SER A 300 -0.84 7.85 27.93
CA SER A 300 -1.33 9.19 28.22
C SER A 300 -2.70 9.41 27.57
N PRO A 301 -3.42 10.50 27.89
CA PRO A 301 -4.70 10.81 27.24
C PRO A 301 -4.59 10.88 25.71
N GLU A 302 -3.46 11.39 25.20
CA GLU A 302 -3.18 11.49 23.77
C GLU A 302 -3.07 10.14 23.08
N THR A 303 -2.80 9.06 23.84
CA THR A 303 -2.76 7.69 23.32
C THR A 303 -4.11 7.26 22.74
N PHE A 304 -5.20 7.82 23.24
CA PHE A 304 -6.56 7.53 22.79
C PHE A 304 -7.14 8.75 22.08
N SER A 305 -6.79 8.91 20.81
CA SER A 305 -7.22 10.07 20.03
C SER A 305 -8.60 9.86 19.40
N LEU A 306 -9.49 10.83 19.57
CA LEU A 306 -10.81 10.89 18.92
C LEU A 306 -10.76 11.71 17.63
N GLY A 307 -11.82 11.65 16.82
CA GLY A 307 -11.93 12.46 15.59
C GLY A 307 -10.89 12.13 14.52
N CYS A 308 -10.31 10.93 14.56
CA CYS A 308 -9.24 10.52 13.66
C CYS A 308 -9.78 9.70 12.47
N THR A 309 -9.18 9.88 11.30
CA THR A 309 -9.40 9.03 10.12
C THR A 309 -8.10 8.90 9.32
N PRO A 310 -7.83 7.75 8.71
CA PRO A 310 -6.82 7.67 7.67
C PRO A 310 -7.13 8.61 6.52
N VAL A 311 -6.08 9.16 5.93
CA VAL A 311 -6.11 9.98 4.73
C VAL A 311 -5.11 9.46 3.72
N ILE A 312 -5.43 9.57 2.44
CA ILE A 312 -4.58 9.10 1.34
C ILE A 312 -4.32 10.22 0.35
N ASN A 313 -3.10 10.33 -0.15
CA ASN A 313 -2.67 11.28 -1.17
C ASN A 313 -3.19 10.87 -2.55
N LEU A 314 -4.50 10.91 -2.72
CA LEU A 314 -5.18 10.64 -3.98
C LEU A 314 -6.27 11.65 -4.24
N PHE A 315 -6.29 12.19 -5.45
CA PHE A 315 -7.28 13.16 -5.88
C PHE A 315 -7.67 12.92 -7.34
N HIS A 316 -8.90 13.31 -7.68
CA HIS A 316 -9.38 13.22 -9.05
C HIS A 316 -8.77 14.34 -9.90
N LYS A 317 -8.40 14.00 -11.13
CA LYS A 317 -7.99 14.99 -12.13
C LYS A 317 -8.35 14.51 -13.54
N THR A 318 -8.75 15.44 -14.39
CA THR A 318 -8.85 15.17 -15.83
C THR A 318 -7.54 15.63 -16.47
N THR A 319 -6.98 14.82 -17.36
CA THR A 319 -5.72 15.14 -18.05
C THR A 319 -5.87 16.35 -18.97
N GLU A 320 -4.74 16.92 -19.37
CA GLU A 320 -4.67 17.81 -20.53
C GLU A 320 -5.27 17.12 -21.77
N PRO A 321 -5.90 17.88 -22.68
CA PRO A 321 -6.49 17.33 -23.90
C PRO A 321 -5.43 16.67 -24.78
N ILE A 322 -5.69 15.42 -25.16
CA ILE A 322 -4.86 14.67 -26.09
C ILE A 322 -5.42 14.89 -27.48
N ARG A 323 -4.70 15.64 -28.31
CA ARG A 323 -5.05 15.79 -29.73
C ARG A 323 -4.42 14.66 -30.52
N LEU A 324 -5.26 13.85 -31.16
CA LEU A 324 -4.80 12.75 -32.00
C LEU A 324 -4.34 13.33 -33.33
N ASP A 325 -3.03 13.26 -33.59
CA ASP A 325 -2.41 13.72 -34.84
C ASP A 325 -2.13 12.57 -35.81
N HIS A 326 -2.35 11.33 -35.36
CA HIS A 326 -2.15 10.09 -36.10
C HIS A 326 -0.70 9.87 -36.58
N LYS A 327 0.26 10.60 -36.00
CA LYS A 327 1.70 10.46 -36.31
C LYS A 327 2.43 9.59 -35.30
N SER A 328 1.85 9.44 -34.11
CA SER A 328 2.40 8.67 -33.01
C SER A 328 1.50 7.49 -32.69
N PHE A 329 2.11 6.34 -32.41
CA PHE A 329 1.40 5.14 -31.97
C PHE A 329 0.89 5.26 -30.52
N GLU A 330 1.62 6.01 -29.68
CA GLU A 330 1.26 6.25 -28.28
C GLU A 330 1.25 7.76 -27.99
N TYR A 331 0.38 8.18 -27.07
CA TYR A 331 0.23 9.57 -26.65
C TYR A 331 0.48 9.71 -25.14
N PRO A 332 1.36 10.62 -24.69
CA PRO A 332 1.61 10.80 -23.27
C PRO A 332 0.39 11.38 -22.55
N LEU A 333 0.05 10.83 -21.39
CA LEU A 333 -0.97 11.33 -20.50
C LEU A 333 -0.38 12.35 -19.52
N ILE A 334 -0.72 13.62 -19.72
CA ILE A 334 -0.25 14.71 -18.86
C ILE A 334 -1.40 15.10 -17.91
N PRO A 335 -1.29 14.84 -16.59
CA PRO A 335 -2.36 15.14 -15.65
C PRO A 335 -2.53 16.65 -15.38
N ASP A 336 -1.44 17.40 -15.35
CA ASP A 336 -1.41 18.85 -15.19
C ASP A 336 -0.12 19.39 -15.79
N LYS A 337 -0.21 20.17 -16.87
CA LYS A 337 1.00 20.67 -17.54
C LYS A 337 1.80 21.65 -16.68
N ARG A 338 1.15 22.36 -15.75
CA ARG A 338 1.80 23.32 -14.85
C ARG A 338 2.43 22.66 -13.63
N ARG A 339 1.99 21.45 -13.27
CA ARG A 339 2.41 20.72 -12.07
C ARG A 339 2.94 19.32 -12.37
N GLU A 340 3.55 19.16 -13.54
CA GLU A 340 3.98 17.84 -14.03
C GLU A 340 5.05 17.19 -13.13
N SER A 341 5.96 18.01 -12.57
CA SER A 341 7.00 17.56 -11.64
C SER A 341 6.46 17.09 -10.29
N THR A 342 5.22 17.44 -9.94
CA THR A 342 4.61 17.13 -8.63
C THR A 342 3.29 16.38 -8.75
N THR A 343 2.88 16.00 -9.95
CA THR A 343 1.63 15.26 -10.19
C THR A 343 1.93 14.01 -11.00
N GLU A 344 1.56 12.86 -10.46
CA GLU A 344 1.68 11.56 -11.12
C GLU A 344 0.32 10.90 -11.22
N ILE A 345 0.05 10.26 -12.36
CA ILE A 345 -1.17 9.47 -12.54
C ILE A 345 -1.02 8.16 -11.76
N HIS A 346 -1.90 7.94 -10.79
CA HIS A 346 -2.02 6.67 -10.08
C HIS A 346 -2.81 5.65 -10.90
N SER A 347 -3.96 6.02 -11.45
CA SER A 347 -4.79 5.12 -12.27
C SER A 347 -5.72 5.89 -13.20
N ILE A 348 -6.07 5.26 -14.33
CA ILE A 348 -7.10 5.75 -15.25
C ILE A 348 -8.44 5.18 -14.80
N LEU A 349 -9.44 6.04 -14.61
CA LEU A 349 -10.81 5.66 -14.24
C LEU A 349 -11.68 5.47 -15.49
N SER A 350 -11.54 6.38 -16.45
CA SER A 350 -12.21 6.32 -17.74
C SER A 350 -11.50 7.19 -18.76
N VAL A 351 -11.75 6.90 -20.03
CA VAL A 351 -11.29 7.70 -21.16
C VAL A 351 -12.52 8.15 -21.92
N SER A 352 -12.58 9.44 -22.25
CA SER A 352 -13.68 10.04 -22.99
C SER A 352 -13.14 10.75 -24.23
N ALA A 353 -13.85 10.60 -25.34
CA ALA A 353 -13.55 11.25 -26.60
C ALA A 353 -14.62 12.30 -26.87
N SER A 354 -14.20 13.51 -27.23
CA SER A 354 -15.13 14.54 -27.65
C SER A 354 -14.61 15.38 -28.81
N ALA A 355 -15.49 15.65 -29.77
CA ALA A 355 -15.23 16.60 -30.86
C ALA A 355 -15.40 18.05 -30.40
N ASP A 356 -16.13 18.26 -29.28
CA ASP A 356 -16.45 19.55 -28.70
C ASP A 356 -16.54 19.40 -27.16
N PRO A 357 -15.71 20.11 -26.36
CA PRO A 357 -15.71 19.99 -24.90
C PRO A 357 -17.08 20.17 -24.22
N LEU A 358 -18.05 20.79 -24.91
CA LEU A 358 -19.40 21.10 -24.40
C LEU A 358 -20.48 20.09 -24.86
N LYS A 359 -20.17 19.13 -25.74
CA LYS A 359 -21.09 18.07 -26.19
C LYS A 359 -20.85 16.77 -25.42
N SER A 360 -21.82 15.84 -25.50
CA SER A 360 -21.76 14.53 -24.83
C SER A 360 -20.51 13.77 -25.29
N ALA A 361 -19.53 13.67 -24.40
CA ALA A 361 -18.31 12.91 -24.64
C ALA A 361 -18.66 11.42 -24.72
N GLU A 362 -18.19 10.75 -25.78
CA GLU A 362 -18.33 9.31 -25.92
C GLU A 362 -17.29 8.64 -25.03
N ARG A 363 -17.72 7.70 -24.18
CA ARG A 363 -16.79 6.91 -23.38
C ARG A 363 -16.09 5.90 -24.30
N LEU A 364 -14.76 5.87 -24.25
CA LEU A 364 -13.99 4.82 -24.91
C LEU A 364 -13.77 3.67 -23.95
N GLU A 365 -13.99 2.45 -24.44
CA GLU A 365 -13.81 1.24 -23.64
C GLU A 365 -12.33 0.79 -23.61
N PRO A 366 -11.86 0.26 -22.46
CA PRO A 366 -10.54 -0.34 -22.37
C PRO A 366 -10.42 -1.55 -23.29
N PHE A 367 -9.20 -1.80 -23.76
CA PHE A 367 -8.88 -2.91 -24.66
C PHE A 367 -9.22 -4.29 -24.08
N TYR A 368 -9.04 -4.52 -22.78
CA TYR A 368 -9.35 -5.79 -22.12
C TYR A 368 -10.71 -5.80 -21.41
N SER A 369 -11.69 -5.03 -21.91
CA SER A 369 -13.03 -4.98 -21.33
C SER A 369 -13.89 -6.19 -21.72
N TYR A 370 -14.94 -6.49 -20.97
CA TYR A 370 -15.87 -7.59 -21.31
C TYR A 370 -16.97 -7.15 -22.30
N ASN A 371 -17.07 -5.85 -22.59
CA ASN A 371 -18.16 -5.24 -23.35
C ASN A 371 -17.92 -5.15 -24.86
N HIS A 372 -17.01 -5.96 -25.42
CA HIS A 372 -16.71 -5.93 -26.86
C HIS A 372 -17.91 -6.31 -27.75
N TYR A 373 -18.85 -7.10 -27.24
CA TYR A 373 -19.99 -7.64 -28.01
C TYR A 373 -21.36 -7.03 -27.64
N MET A 374 -21.49 -6.40 -26.48
CA MET A 374 -22.79 -5.91 -25.97
C MET A 374 -23.25 -4.63 -26.68
N ASP A 375 -22.32 -3.83 -27.23
CA ASP A 375 -22.64 -2.58 -27.93
C ASP A 375 -22.34 -2.76 -29.43
N GLY A 376 -23.20 -3.54 -30.09
CA GLY A 376 -23.08 -3.89 -31.50
C GLY A 376 -22.69 -2.68 -32.35
N SER A 377 -21.46 -2.68 -32.86
CA SER A 377 -20.88 -1.77 -33.86
C SER A 377 -20.49 -0.33 -33.47
N LYS A 378 -20.59 0.13 -32.22
CA LYS A 378 -20.30 1.55 -31.91
C LYS A 378 -18.83 1.89 -31.69
N HIS A 379 -18.08 1.09 -30.94
CA HIS A 379 -16.68 1.41 -30.64
C HIS A 379 -15.72 0.72 -31.63
N ARG A 380 -15.15 1.51 -32.55
CA ARG A 380 -14.14 1.05 -33.52
C ARG A 380 -12.71 1.04 -32.96
N ALA A 381 -12.48 1.74 -31.84
CA ALA A 381 -11.17 1.85 -31.21
C ALA A 381 -11.31 1.69 -29.68
N PHE A 382 -10.41 0.90 -29.11
CA PHE A 382 -10.27 0.67 -27.68
C PHE A 382 -8.97 1.27 -27.19
N TRP A 383 -8.95 1.75 -25.95
CA TRP A 383 -7.72 2.31 -25.39
C TRP A 383 -6.91 1.26 -24.62
N HIS A 384 -5.60 1.34 -24.77
CA HIS A 384 -4.62 0.58 -23.98
C HIS A 384 -3.67 1.56 -23.31
N ALA A 385 -3.33 1.32 -22.05
CA ALA A 385 -2.47 2.20 -21.27
C ALA A 385 -1.19 1.49 -20.86
N THR A 386 -0.06 2.14 -21.11
CA THR A 386 1.27 1.63 -20.74
C THR A 386 1.90 2.57 -19.71
N ARG A 387 2.51 2.02 -18.66
CA ARG A 387 3.23 2.80 -17.65
C ARG A 387 4.72 2.54 -17.77
N ARG A 388 5.51 3.61 -17.84
CA ARG A 388 6.99 3.54 -17.90
C ARG A 388 7.60 4.44 -16.84
N ASN A 389 8.83 4.12 -16.42
CA ASN A 389 9.61 5.03 -15.59
C ASN A 389 9.85 6.34 -16.34
N SER A 390 9.80 7.47 -15.63
CA SER A 390 10.18 8.75 -16.20
C SER A 390 11.65 8.72 -16.65
N ASN A 391 11.89 9.11 -17.90
CA ASN A 391 13.24 9.26 -18.45
C ASN A 391 13.83 10.66 -18.18
N ARG A 392 13.03 11.56 -17.60
CA ARG A 392 13.43 12.94 -17.31
C ARG A 392 14.10 13.01 -15.94
N LYS A 393 15.32 13.55 -15.88
CA LYS A 393 16.10 13.66 -14.63
C LYS A 393 15.38 14.44 -13.53
N GLU A 394 14.54 15.41 -13.91
CA GLU A 394 13.85 16.32 -13.00
C GLU A 394 12.48 15.80 -12.53
N VAL A 395 11.99 14.69 -13.10
CA VAL A 395 10.67 14.14 -12.80
C VAL A 395 10.85 12.72 -12.28
N SER A 396 10.74 12.53 -10.96
CA SER A 396 10.75 11.22 -10.31
C SER A 396 9.43 10.48 -10.52
N GLY A 397 9.44 9.15 -10.37
CA GLY A 397 8.27 8.30 -10.55
C GLY A 397 8.03 7.90 -12.02
N THR A 398 6.76 7.77 -12.40
CA THR A 398 6.34 7.17 -13.66
C THR A 398 5.49 8.09 -14.53
N GLU A 399 5.40 7.71 -15.80
CA GLU A 399 4.62 8.35 -16.85
C GLU A 399 3.70 7.31 -17.48
N MET A 400 2.54 7.76 -17.96
CA MET A 400 1.58 6.90 -18.64
C MET A 400 1.37 7.35 -20.06
N PHE A 401 1.19 6.38 -20.95
CA PHE A 401 0.93 6.59 -22.37
C PHE A 401 -0.34 5.85 -22.74
N LEU A 402 -1.08 6.41 -23.69
CA LEU A 402 -2.33 5.87 -24.21
C LEU A 402 -2.16 5.51 -25.68
N SER A 403 -2.61 4.33 -26.07
CA SER A 403 -2.64 3.85 -27.45
C SER A 403 -4.06 3.44 -27.80
N PHE A 404 -4.42 3.51 -29.08
CA PHE A 404 -5.76 3.15 -29.57
C PHE A 404 -5.68 2.00 -30.58
N LEU A 405 -6.42 0.94 -30.33
CA LEU A 405 -6.31 -0.34 -31.02
C LEU A 405 -7.70 -0.88 -31.41
N ASP A 406 -7.80 -1.61 -32.54
CA ASP A 406 -8.95 -2.46 -32.83
C ASP A 406 -8.80 -3.85 -32.18
N LEU A 407 -9.84 -4.70 -32.27
CA LEU A 407 -9.80 -6.07 -31.75
C LEU A 407 -8.78 -6.99 -32.42
N ASN A 408 -8.20 -6.58 -33.55
CA ASN A 408 -7.11 -7.30 -34.23
C ASN A 408 -5.73 -6.78 -33.80
N PHE A 409 -5.64 -5.99 -32.73
CA PHE A 409 -4.42 -5.32 -32.27
C PHE A 409 -3.79 -4.37 -33.31
N ARG A 410 -4.60 -3.84 -34.22
CA ARG A 410 -4.12 -2.86 -35.19
C ARG A 410 -4.33 -1.45 -34.65
N PRO A 411 -3.31 -0.56 -34.75
CA PRO A 411 -3.49 0.86 -34.46
C PRO A 411 -4.73 1.36 -35.19
N THR A 412 -5.73 1.82 -34.44
CA THR A 412 -6.99 2.30 -35.00
C THR A 412 -7.41 3.54 -34.26
N ASP A 413 -7.74 4.57 -35.03
CA ASP A 413 -8.09 5.85 -34.47
C ASP A 413 -9.57 5.90 -34.07
N PRO A 414 -9.89 6.44 -32.88
CA PRO A 414 -11.27 6.78 -32.57
C PRO A 414 -11.76 7.84 -33.57
N PRO A 415 -13.08 7.89 -33.86
CA PRO A 415 -13.66 8.79 -34.86
C PRO A 415 -13.61 10.29 -34.48
N VAL A 416 -12.83 10.66 -33.45
CA VAL A 416 -12.86 11.94 -32.74
C VAL A 416 -11.44 12.46 -32.52
N GLN A 417 -11.23 13.78 -32.64
CA GLN A 417 -9.88 14.37 -32.64
C GLN A 417 -9.28 14.63 -31.25
N THR A 418 -10.09 14.76 -30.19
CA THR A 418 -9.60 15.07 -28.84
C THR A 418 -10.09 14.06 -27.82
N VAL A 419 -9.16 13.56 -27.01
CA VAL A 419 -9.40 12.58 -25.95
C VAL A 419 -8.97 13.14 -24.60
N TYR A 420 -9.72 12.79 -23.56
CA TYR A 420 -9.46 13.12 -22.17
C TYR A 420 -9.42 11.84 -21.35
N ALA A 421 -8.48 11.74 -20.43
CA ALA A 421 -8.47 10.69 -19.42
C ALA A 421 -8.89 11.27 -18.08
N HIS A 422 -9.86 10.62 -17.43
CA HIS A 422 -10.24 10.90 -16.05
C HIS A 422 -9.44 9.98 -15.14
N THR A 423 -8.63 10.55 -14.25
CA THR A 423 -7.62 9.81 -13.51
C THR A 423 -7.70 10.07 -12.00
N LEU A 424 -7.14 9.13 -11.24
CA LEU A 424 -6.64 9.41 -9.90
C LEU A 424 -5.17 9.80 -10.01
N CYS A 425 -4.78 10.85 -9.30
CA CYS A 425 -3.41 11.34 -9.23
C CYS A 425 -2.89 11.36 -7.79
N THR A 426 -1.58 11.26 -7.66
CA THR A 426 -0.79 11.41 -6.43
C THR A 426 0.22 12.56 -6.62
N ASN A 427 0.81 13.04 -5.53
CA ASN A 427 1.73 14.18 -5.55
C ASN A 427 3.23 13.83 -5.69
N ARG A 428 3.56 12.64 -6.20
CA ARG A 428 4.94 12.13 -6.29
C ARG A 428 5.66 12.27 -4.94
N GLU A 429 6.91 12.73 -4.94
CA GLU A 429 7.76 12.94 -3.77
C GLU A 429 7.42 14.21 -2.99
N LEU A 430 6.45 15.04 -3.42
CA LEU A 430 6.11 16.27 -2.72
C LEU A 430 5.64 16.01 -1.27
N THR A 431 5.03 14.86 -1.02
CA THR A 431 4.58 14.46 0.32
C THR A 431 5.73 14.21 1.30
N ILE A 432 6.94 13.91 0.81
CA ILE A 432 8.14 13.71 1.63
C ILE A 432 8.58 15.04 2.29
N MET A 433 8.29 16.15 1.63
CA MET A 433 8.62 17.50 2.10
C MET A 433 7.63 18.03 3.15
N MET A 434 6.57 17.29 3.46
CA MET A 434 5.58 17.73 4.44
C MET A 434 6.16 17.67 5.86
N PRO A 435 5.95 18.73 6.67
CA PRO A 435 6.37 18.70 8.06
C PRO A 435 5.55 17.67 8.85
N GLU A 436 6.10 17.25 9.98
CA GLU A 436 5.34 16.51 10.97
C GLU A 436 4.18 17.39 11.49
N ASN A 437 3.03 16.76 11.74
CA ASN A 437 1.84 17.45 12.22
C ASN A 437 1.35 18.59 11.31
N ALA A 438 1.51 18.43 9.98
CA ALA A 438 1.04 19.40 9.01
C ALA A 438 -0.47 19.68 9.18
N LYS A 439 -0.83 20.97 9.17
CA LYS A 439 -2.22 21.44 9.23
C LYS A 439 -2.87 21.34 7.85
N LEU A 440 -3.85 20.47 7.71
CA LEU A 440 -4.63 20.30 6.49
C LEU A 440 -5.81 21.29 6.47
N GLN A 441 -6.28 21.58 5.27
CA GLN A 441 -7.45 22.42 5.02
C GLN A 441 -8.48 21.66 4.19
N LEU A 442 -9.76 21.97 4.38
CA LEU A 442 -10.84 21.42 3.57
C LEU A 442 -10.93 22.19 2.25
N GLU A 443 -11.07 21.48 1.12
CA GLU A 443 -11.34 22.16 -0.17
C GLU A 443 -12.76 22.73 -0.23
N GLU A 444 -13.71 22.14 0.50
CA GLU A 444 -15.09 22.60 0.60
C GLU A 444 -15.33 23.39 1.90
N LYS A 445 -16.22 24.38 1.85
CA LYS A 445 -16.66 25.14 3.04
C LYS A 445 -17.61 24.31 3.91
N LEU A 446 -17.08 23.31 4.59
CA LEU A 446 -17.72 22.69 5.75
C LEU A 446 -17.51 23.58 7.00
N LEU A 447 -18.01 23.14 8.16
CA LEU A 447 -17.66 23.75 9.45
C LEU A 447 -16.13 23.85 9.58
N GLU A 448 -15.65 24.90 10.24
CA GLU A 448 -14.22 25.09 10.49
C GLU A 448 -13.74 24.05 11.51
N TYR A 449 -12.97 23.08 11.03
CA TYR A 449 -12.23 22.11 11.83
C TYR A 449 -10.76 22.45 11.81
N ASP A 450 -10.08 22.32 12.96
CA ASP A 450 -8.61 22.24 12.98
C ASP A 450 -8.23 20.81 12.59
N ILE A 451 -7.56 20.66 11.44
CA ILE A 451 -7.22 19.34 10.89
C ILE A 451 -5.71 19.21 10.90
N THR A 452 -5.19 18.24 11.64
CA THR A 452 -3.75 18.00 11.78
C THR A 452 -3.43 16.57 11.40
N LEU A 453 -2.38 16.35 10.61
CA LEU A 453 -1.80 15.01 10.50
C LEU A 453 -1.22 14.58 11.86
N LEU A 454 -1.34 13.30 12.22
CA LEU A 454 -0.66 12.72 13.37
C LEU A 454 0.66 12.11 12.86
N GLY A 455 1.76 12.79 13.14
CA GLY A 455 3.08 12.41 12.62
C GLY A 455 3.30 12.82 11.16
N ARG A 456 4.23 12.14 10.48
CA ARG A 456 4.51 12.32 9.05
C ARG A 456 3.69 11.33 8.21
N PRO A 457 3.26 11.72 7.00
CA PRO A 457 2.68 10.76 6.07
C PRO A 457 3.71 9.68 5.70
N SER A 458 3.22 8.49 5.36
CA SER A 458 4.04 7.39 4.83
C SER A 458 4.73 7.82 3.55
N LEU A 459 5.88 7.21 3.27
CA LEU A 459 6.59 7.46 2.03
C LEU A 459 5.75 6.92 0.85
N PRO A 460 5.67 7.65 -0.27
CA PRO A 460 5.12 7.10 -1.49
C PRO A 460 6.09 6.03 -2.03
N HIS A 461 5.58 4.91 -2.52
CA HIS A 461 6.40 3.86 -3.13
C HIS A 461 6.18 3.80 -4.64
N PRO A 462 7.26 3.70 -5.44
CA PRO A 462 7.14 3.56 -6.88
C PRO A 462 6.54 2.20 -7.25
N PRO A 463 5.87 2.10 -8.41
CA PRO A 463 5.32 0.84 -8.88
C PRO A 463 6.42 -0.14 -9.30
N LEU A 464 6.12 -1.43 -9.22
CA LEU A 464 6.99 -2.49 -9.71
C LEU A 464 6.80 -2.69 -11.22
N LEU A 465 7.67 -2.06 -12.02
CA LEU A 465 7.58 -2.07 -13.49
C LEU A 465 8.56 -3.02 -14.19
N GLY A 466 9.36 -3.80 -13.45
CA GLY A 466 10.28 -4.74 -14.07
C GLY A 466 11.09 -5.56 -13.09
N GLY A 467 11.88 -6.48 -13.67
CA GLY A 467 12.78 -7.38 -12.93
C GLY A 467 12.10 -8.65 -12.40
N PRO A 468 12.86 -9.47 -11.64
CA PRO A 468 12.39 -10.75 -11.11
C PRO A 468 11.14 -10.65 -10.22
N THR A 469 10.89 -9.49 -9.61
CA THR A 469 9.74 -9.25 -8.74
C THR A 469 8.42 -9.34 -9.49
N VAL A 470 8.36 -8.89 -10.74
CA VAL A 470 7.13 -9.00 -11.58
C VAL A 470 6.79 -10.46 -11.85
N TRP A 471 7.80 -11.31 -12.06
CA TRP A 471 7.62 -12.75 -12.19
C TRP A 471 7.11 -13.39 -10.90
N ARG A 472 7.57 -12.94 -9.73
CA ARG A 472 7.02 -13.39 -8.45
C ARG A 472 5.53 -13.01 -8.31
N LEU A 473 5.12 -11.83 -8.76
CA LEU A 473 3.71 -11.42 -8.78
C LEU A 473 2.87 -12.29 -9.72
N ILE A 474 3.41 -12.68 -10.87
CA ILE A 474 2.75 -13.66 -11.75
C ILE A 474 2.66 -15.04 -11.10
N SER A 475 3.72 -15.49 -10.41
CA SER A 475 3.67 -16.74 -9.64
C SER A 475 2.53 -16.72 -8.61
N GLN A 476 2.18 -15.56 -8.05
CA GLN A 476 1.01 -15.43 -7.17
C GLN A 476 -0.31 -15.83 -7.86
N LEU A 477 -0.45 -15.58 -9.15
CA LEU A 477 -1.62 -16.01 -9.93
C LEU A 477 -1.77 -17.53 -9.93
N SER A 478 -0.65 -18.25 -9.92
CA SER A 478 -0.62 -19.72 -9.78
C SER A 478 -0.82 -20.17 -8.33
N LEU A 479 -0.42 -19.34 -7.35
CA LEU A 479 -0.61 -19.62 -5.92
C LEU A 479 -2.08 -19.52 -5.48
N ASN A 480 -2.95 -18.87 -6.27
CA ASN A 480 -4.41 -18.98 -6.10
C ASN A 480 -4.92 -20.41 -6.32
N HIS A 481 -4.17 -21.24 -7.07
CA HIS A 481 -4.53 -22.62 -7.39
C HIS A 481 -3.74 -23.66 -6.59
N LEU A 482 -2.58 -23.29 -6.05
CA LEU A 482 -1.88 -24.07 -5.02
C LEU A 482 -2.50 -23.74 -3.67
N SER A 483 -3.64 -24.36 -3.41
CA SER A 483 -4.22 -24.45 -2.08
C SER A 483 -3.11 -24.69 -1.05
N LEU A 484 -3.17 -24.00 0.10
CA LEU A 484 -2.35 -24.27 1.28
C LEU A 484 -2.50 -25.73 1.79
N SER A 485 -3.23 -26.58 1.08
CA SER A 485 -3.41 -28.00 1.31
C SER A 485 -2.30 -28.81 0.63
N GLU A 486 -1.56 -29.54 1.47
CA GLU A 486 -0.92 -30.83 1.19
C GLU A 486 0.49 -30.86 0.54
N GLY A 487 1.03 -29.78 -0.05
CA GLY A 487 2.37 -29.80 -0.71
C GLY A 487 3.59 -29.62 0.22
N SER A 488 4.76 -30.23 -0.05
CA SER A 488 6.01 -29.94 0.69
C SER A 488 6.40 -28.45 0.65
N ASP A 489 5.94 -27.73 -0.37
CA ASP A 489 6.26 -26.32 -0.58
C ASP A 489 5.24 -25.32 0.00
N SER A 490 4.21 -25.76 0.72
CA SER A 490 3.15 -24.86 1.23
C SER A 490 3.68 -23.75 2.17
N LEU A 491 4.68 -24.04 3.01
CA LEU A 491 5.33 -23.02 3.86
C LEU A 491 6.13 -22.02 3.01
N ASN A 492 6.84 -22.50 1.99
CA ASN A 492 7.57 -21.63 1.05
C ASN A 492 6.58 -20.75 0.28
N ALA A 493 5.48 -21.32 -0.20
CA ALA A 493 4.41 -20.60 -0.88
C ALA A 493 3.82 -19.49 0.00
N LEU A 494 3.52 -19.76 1.28
CA LEU A 494 3.02 -18.73 2.20
C LEU A 494 4.03 -17.59 2.41
N ARG A 495 5.31 -17.94 2.60
CA ARG A 495 6.39 -16.94 2.74
C ARG A 495 6.59 -16.13 1.47
N GLU A 496 6.48 -16.73 0.30
CA GLU A 496 6.53 -16.01 -0.98
C GLU A 496 5.35 -15.05 -1.11
N ILE A 497 4.12 -15.47 -0.76
CA ILE A 497 2.94 -14.59 -0.77
C ILE A 497 3.15 -13.39 0.15
N LEU A 498 3.56 -13.61 1.41
CA LEU A 498 3.80 -12.52 2.36
C LEU A 498 5.04 -11.68 1.98
N GLY A 499 6.06 -12.33 1.44
CA GLY A 499 7.29 -11.76 0.93
C GLY A 499 7.01 -10.74 -0.18
N LEU A 500 6.11 -11.04 -1.10
CA LEU A 500 5.69 -10.12 -2.16
C LEU A 500 5.20 -8.78 -1.61
N TYR A 501 4.29 -8.79 -0.63
CA TYR A 501 3.71 -7.58 -0.05
C TYR A 501 4.66 -6.83 0.90
N SER A 502 5.63 -7.52 1.50
CA SER A 502 6.67 -6.88 2.31
C SER A 502 7.77 -6.23 1.46
N VAL A 503 8.20 -6.90 0.39
CA VAL A 503 9.25 -6.42 -0.52
C VAL A 503 8.79 -5.22 -1.35
N THR A 504 7.50 -5.12 -1.67
CA THR A 504 6.91 -3.91 -2.28
C THR A 504 7.06 -2.65 -1.42
N ASN A 505 7.26 -2.78 -0.10
CA ASN A 505 7.14 -1.68 0.85
C ASN A 505 8.42 -1.32 1.62
N SER A 506 9.58 -1.92 1.29
CA SER A 506 10.90 -1.61 1.89
C SER A 506 10.91 -1.53 3.43
N PHE A 507 9.98 -2.19 4.13
CA PHE A 507 9.87 -2.13 5.59
C PHE A 507 10.58 -3.33 6.21
N PHE A 508 11.88 -3.17 6.51
CA PHE A 508 12.75 -4.25 7.00
C PHE A 508 12.19 -4.97 8.25
N GLY A 509 11.51 -4.23 9.15
CA GLY A 509 10.92 -4.79 10.38
C GLY A 509 9.71 -5.70 10.17
N LEU A 510 8.97 -5.56 9.06
CA LEU A 510 7.89 -6.49 8.72
C LEU A 510 8.41 -7.67 7.89
N TYR A 511 9.48 -7.46 7.11
CA TYR A 511 10.18 -8.54 6.42
C TYR A 511 10.78 -9.57 7.38
N THR A 512 11.32 -9.14 8.53
CA THR A 512 11.78 -10.08 9.58
C THR A 512 10.64 -10.88 10.18
N ALA A 513 9.46 -10.29 10.38
CA ALA A 513 8.26 -11.00 10.84
C ALA A 513 7.75 -12.04 9.82
N VAL A 514 7.88 -11.78 8.51
CA VAL A 514 7.58 -12.79 7.48
C VAL A 514 8.59 -13.94 7.49
N ASN A 515 9.82 -13.69 7.93
CA ASN A 515 10.84 -14.72 8.04
C ASN A 515 10.85 -15.44 9.39
N SER A 516 10.10 -14.97 10.39
CA SER A 516 9.96 -15.64 11.70
C SER A 516 9.00 -16.84 11.68
N PHE A 517 8.29 -17.08 10.57
CA PHE A 517 7.55 -18.32 10.37
C PHE A 517 8.53 -19.49 10.18
N THR A 518 8.79 -20.22 11.26
CA THR A 518 9.72 -21.36 11.28
C THR A 518 9.04 -22.67 10.87
N GLN A 519 7.75 -22.85 11.16
CA GLN A 519 7.03 -24.11 10.98
C GLN A 519 5.54 -23.89 10.63
N LEU A 520 5.00 -24.75 9.76
CA LEU A 520 3.57 -24.85 9.45
C LEU A 520 3.07 -26.23 9.91
N THR A 521 1.86 -26.30 10.45
CA THR A 521 1.19 -27.57 10.79
C THR A 521 -0.26 -27.51 10.37
N ILE A 522 -0.72 -28.50 9.61
CA ILE A 522 -2.13 -28.64 9.23
C ILE A 522 -2.75 -29.78 10.05
N LYS A 523 -3.91 -29.52 10.62
CA LYS A 523 -4.72 -30.48 11.38
C LYS A 523 -6.07 -30.66 10.70
N LYS A 524 -6.61 -31.88 10.74
CA LYS A 524 -7.96 -32.14 10.22
C LYS A 524 -8.99 -31.61 11.20
N VAL A 525 -9.98 -30.85 10.70
CA VAL A 525 -11.07 -30.30 11.54
C VAL A 525 -11.85 -31.42 12.25
N ALA A 526 -12.02 -32.57 11.62
CA ALA A 526 -12.71 -33.72 12.21
C ALA A 526 -11.89 -34.48 13.28
N GLN A 527 -10.57 -34.25 13.37
CA GLN A 527 -9.67 -34.88 14.35
C GLN A 527 -8.58 -33.86 14.78
N PRO A 528 -8.88 -32.94 15.71
CA PRO A 528 -7.99 -31.83 16.07
C PRO A 528 -6.64 -32.27 16.68
N GLU A 529 -6.61 -33.49 17.23
CA GLU A 529 -5.39 -34.09 17.79
C GLU A 529 -4.53 -34.77 16.73
N ALA A 530 -5.10 -35.09 15.56
CA ALA A 530 -4.35 -35.66 14.45
C ALA A 530 -3.68 -34.54 13.64
N ILE A 531 -2.37 -34.38 13.87
CA ILE A 531 -1.50 -33.62 12.96
C ILE A 531 -1.52 -34.34 11.61
N TRP A 532 -2.09 -33.67 10.61
CA TRP A 532 -2.21 -34.25 9.28
C TRP A 532 -0.91 -34.07 8.49
N LYS A 533 -0.25 -32.93 8.67
CA LYS A 533 1.10 -32.68 8.14
C LYS A 533 1.79 -31.59 8.95
N GLN A 534 3.06 -31.82 9.27
CA GLN A 534 3.94 -30.87 9.93
C GLN A 534 5.21 -30.79 9.10
N TRP A 535 5.67 -29.56 8.83
CA TRP A 535 6.90 -29.33 8.08
C TRP A 535 8.05 -29.14 9.08
N GLU A 536 9.25 -29.60 8.73
CA GLU A 536 10.42 -29.41 9.57
C GLU A 536 10.71 -27.92 9.78
N PRO A 537 11.07 -27.49 11.01
CA PRO A 537 11.48 -26.12 11.26
C PRO A 537 12.66 -25.73 10.38
N LYS A 538 12.57 -24.58 9.68
CA LYS A 538 13.68 -24.10 8.84
C LYS A 538 14.87 -23.54 9.65
N ALA A 539 14.64 -23.16 10.91
CA ALA A 539 15.67 -22.67 11.83
C ALA A 539 15.28 -23.07 13.27
N GLY A 540 16.12 -23.90 13.90
CA GLY A 540 15.97 -24.36 15.29
C GLY A 540 14.80 -25.31 15.55
N ASP A 541 15.05 -26.37 16.33
CA ASP A 541 14.00 -27.30 16.77
C ASP A 541 13.15 -26.76 17.94
N GLU A 542 13.52 -25.60 18.48
CA GLU A 542 12.78 -24.92 19.53
C GLU A 542 11.93 -23.78 18.96
N ALA A 543 10.62 -23.82 19.22
CA ALA A 543 9.79 -22.61 19.13
C ALA A 543 10.48 -21.50 19.95
N LEU A 544 10.57 -20.27 19.40
CA LEU A 544 11.07 -19.09 20.11
C LEU A 544 10.25 -18.87 21.40
N LYS A 545 10.62 -19.58 22.47
CA LYS A 545 10.17 -19.31 23.82
C LYS A 545 10.75 -17.96 24.17
N ASN A 546 9.90 -17.03 24.63
CA ASN A 546 10.32 -15.75 25.18
C ASN A 546 11.55 -15.93 26.06
N VAL A 547 12.73 -15.54 25.55
CA VAL A 547 13.96 -15.49 26.36
C VAL A 547 13.89 -14.20 27.16
N LEU A 548 13.07 -14.20 28.20
CA LEU A 548 13.13 -13.27 29.32
C LEU A 548 13.46 -14.06 30.58
N SER A 549 14.67 -14.61 30.64
CA SER A 549 15.28 -14.98 31.91
C SER A 549 16.80 -15.05 31.75
N GLY A 550 17.46 -14.01 32.29
CA GLY A 550 18.86 -13.90 32.73
C GLY A 550 19.94 -14.79 32.10
N GLY A 551 20.91 -14.16 31.44
CA GLY A 551 22.19 -14.81 31.13
C GLY A 551 23.16 -13.95 30.32
N ASN A 552 24.16 -13.36 31.01
CA ASN A 552 25.45 -12.83 30.55
C ASN A 552 25.66 -12.53 29.05
N TRP A 553 25.63 -11.25 28.70
CA TRP A 553 26.18 -10.74 27.43
C TRP A 553 27.71 -10.84 27.46
N LYS A 554 28.32 -11.67 26.60
CA LYS A 554 29.76 -11.59 26.30
C LYS A 554 29.99 -10.64 25.12
N GLN A 555 30.97 -9.77 25.30
CA GLN A 555 31.45 -8.77 24.34
C GLN A 555 32.06 -9.45 23.09
N TRP A 556 31.84 -8.85 21.93
CA TRP A 556 32.23 -9.32 20.60
C TRP A 556 33.76 -9.40 20.39
N ASP A 557 34.25 -10.51 19.82
CA ASP A 557 35.63 -10.69 19.30
C ASP A 557 35.56 -10.85 17.77
N PRO A 558 36.23 -10.00 16.96
CA PRO A 558 36.12 -10.00 15.50
C PRO A 558 36.82 -11.18 14.78
N MET A 559 37.56 -12.04 15.49
CA MET A 559 38.44 -13.05 14.87
C MET A 559 37.84 -14.47 14.77
N ALA A 560 36.68 -14.74 15.38
CA ALA A 560 36.05 -16.06 15.32
C ALA A 560 35.02 -16.11 14.16
N GLY A 561 35.41 -16.72 13.05
CA GLY A 561 34.59 -16.90 11.86
C GLY A 561 33.47 -17.94 12.03
N GLU A 562 32.40 -17.58 12.75
CA GLU A 562 31.17 -18.38 12.79
C GLU A 562 29.98 -17.64 12.17
N LYS A 563 29.25 -18.38 11.34
CA LYS A 563 28.09 -17.93 10.58
C LYS A 563 26.92 -17.60 11.50
N ILE A 564 26.31 -16.44 11.27
CA ILE A 564 25.02 -16.06 11.83
C ILE A 564 23.97 -17.06 11.32
N ILE A 565 23.29 -17.74 12.25
CA ILE A 565 21.98 -18.34 12.03
C ILE A 565 20.98 -17.33 12.59
N LEU A 566 20.16 -16.75 11.70
CA LEU A 566 18.96 -15.98 12.05
C LEU A 566 17.74 -16.89 12.00
#